data_AF-A0A3R8YYV9-F1
#
_entry.id   AF-A0A3R8YYV9-F1
#
_cell.length_a   1.000
_cell.length_b   1.000
_cell.length_c   1.000
_cell.angle_alpha   90.00
_cell.angle_beta   90.00
_cell.angle_gamma   90.00
#
_symmetry.space_group_name_H-M   'P 1'
#
loop_
_entity.id
_entity.type
_entity.pdbx_description
1 polymer ?
#
loop_
_entity_poly.entity_id
_entity_poly.type
_entity_poly.pdbx_seq_one_letter_code
_entity_poly.pdbx_strand_id
1 'polypeptide(L)'
;MKDLCFKDNESAFEYACKYCTTDIAERQGLLALVITDQEPDGDGNAIYAVKVSSDDGGFIVPAIFMAAQADSGALEKGDLVIWVPSQYSDEMAKTLGDPRKGWMGYLAAKAEPKLTQSDGWGIQVRYI
;
A
#
# COMPACT_ATOMS: atom_id res chain seq x y z
N MET A 1 -21.56 -15.18 -3.93
CA MET A 1 -21.06 -14.28 -5.00
C MET A 1 -19.57 -14.62 -5.15
N LYS A 2 -18.97 -14.52 -6.35
CA LYS A 2 -17.66 -15.19 -6.64
C LYS A 2 -16.46 -14.32 -6.27
N ASP A 3 -15.37 -14.95 -5.83
CA ASP A 3 -14.05 -14.30 -5.70
C ASP A 3 -13.64 -13.62 -7.01
N LEU A 4 -12.96 -12.47 -6.89
CA LEU A 4 -12.39 -11.76 -8.02
C LEU A 4 -10.89 -12.05 -8.07
N CYS A 5 -10.44 -12.71 -9.14
CA CYS A 5 -9.02 -12.90 -9.43
C CYS A 5 -8.64 -11.97 -10.58
N PHE A 6 -7.62 -11.16 -10.37
CA PHE A 6 -7.12 -10.20 -11.36
C PHE A 6 -5.94 -10.81 -12.12
N LYS A 7 -5.72 -10.36 -13.36
CA LYS A 7 -4.62 -10.87 -14.20
C LYS A 7 -3.23 -10.50 -13.66
N ASP A 8 -3.13 -9.36 -12.98
CA ASP A 8 -1.90 -8.78 -12.47
C ASP A 8 -2.20 -7.79 -11.33
N ASN A 9 -1.16 -7.37 -10.62
CA ASN A 9 -1.24 -6.43 -9.49
C ASN A 9 -1.79 -5.07 -9.93
N GLU A 10 -1.45 -4.61 -11.14
CA GLU A 10 -1.92 -3.33 -11.67
C GLU A 10 -3.44 -3.33 -11.87
N SER A 11 -4.01 -4.41 -12.40
CA SER A 11 -5.47 -4.55 -12.55
C SER A 11 -6.19 -4.61 -11.21
N ALA A 12 -5.60 -5.25 -10.20
CA ALA A 12 -6.14 -5.25 -8.85
C ALA A 12 -6.14 -3.83 -8.26
N PHE A 13 -5.06 -3.09 -8.46
CA PHE A 13 -4.94 -1.69 -8.06
C PHE A 13 -5.96 -0.78 -8.75
N GLU A 14 -6.11 -0.89 -10.07
CA GLU A 14 -7.11 -0.14 -10.85
C GLU A 14 -8.53 -0.42 -10.36
N TYR A 15 -8.83 -1.69 -10.04
CA TYR A 15 -10.10 -2.07 -9.46
C TYR A 15 -10.32 -1.41 -8.10
N ALA A 16 -9.30 -1.42 -7.22
CA ALA A 16 -9.36 -0.81 -5.91
C ALA A 16 -9.65 0.69 -5.99
N CYS A 17 -8.97 1.41 -6.90
CA CYS A 17 -9.22 2.83 -7.15
C CYS A 17 -10.66 3.13 -7.58
N LYS A 18 -11.34 2.20 -8.26
CA LYS A 18 -12.66 2.44 -8.85
C LYS A 18 -13.83 1.94 -8.00
N TYR A 19 -13.61 0.89 -7.20
CA TYR A 19 -14.72 0.16 -6.57
C TYR A 19 -14.51 -0.15 -5.09
N CYS A 20 -13.34 0.13 -4.51
CA CYS A 20 -13.07 -0.09 -3.09
C CYS A 20 -13.04 1.23 -2.32
N THR A 21 -13.01 1.13 -0.99
CA THR A 21 -12.83 2.29 -0.12
C THR A 21 -11.47 2.93 -0.37
N THR A 22 -11.47 4.23 -0.62
CA THR A 22 -10.30 5.07 -0.88
C THR A 22 -10.09 6.17 0.17
N ASP A 23 -11.03 6.28 1.13
CA ASP A 23 -10.92 7.21 2.25
C ASP A 23 -9.67 6.94 3.08
N ILE A 24 -8.88 7.99 3.34
CA ILE A 24 -7.70 7.90 4.19
C ILE A 24 -8.11 8.22 5.62
N ALA A 25 -8.05 7.20 6.48
CA ALA A 25 -8.30 7.31 7.91
C ALA A 25 -7.27 6.47 8.67
N GLU A 26 -6.84 6.92 9.85
CA GLU A 26 -5.86 6.20 10.67
C GLU A 26 -6.25 4.72 10.83
N ARG A 27 -5.25 3.83 10.68
CA ARG A 27 -5.40 2.37 10.81
C ARG A 27 -6.24 1.69 9.72
N GLN A 28 -6.76 2.42 8.74
CA GLN A 28 -7.47 1.84 7.61
C GLN A 28 -6.47 1.43 6.51
N GLY A 29 -6.37 0.12 6.25
CA GLY A 29 -5.52 -0.39 5.17
C GLY A 29 -6.10 -0.06 3.80
N LEU A 30 -5.29 0.56 2.95
CA LEU A 30 -5.58 0.83 1.55
C LEU A 30 -4.64 0.03 0.67
N LEU A 31 -5.13 -0.38 -0.50
CA LEU A 31 -4.31 -1.10 -1.46
C LEU A 31 -3.32 -0.12 -2.11
N ALA A 32 -2.08 -0.56 -2.31
CA ALA A 32 -1.05 0.26 -2.94
C ALA A 32 -0.14 -0.60 -3.82
N LEU A 33 0.54 0.07 -4.75
CA LEU A 33 1.61 -0.51 -5.57
C LEU A 33 2.95 0.07 -5.16
N VAL A 34 3.94 -0.79 -4.97
CA VAL A 34 5.33 -0.36 -4.83
C VAL A 34 5.81 0.23 -6.17
N ILE A 35 6.36 1.43 -6.16
CA ILE A 35 6.80 2.12 -7.39
C ILE A 35 8.32 2.27 -7.51
N THR A 36 9.06 1.98 -6.44
CA THR A 36 10.53 2.02 -6.40
C THR A 36 11.07 0.67 -5.95
N ASP A 37 12.18 0.24 -6.55
CA ASP A 37 13.05 -0.77 -5.95
C ASP A 37 13.88 -0.09 -4.85
N GLN A 38 14.09 -0.79 -3.73
CA GLN A 38 14.91 -0.30 -2.63
C GLN A 38 15.79 -1.44 -2.13
N GLU A 39 17.00 -1.10 -1.69
CA GLU A 39 17.86 -1.99 -0.94
C GLU A 39 17.58 -1.77 0.56
N PRO A 40 17.08 -2.78 1.28
CA PRO A 40 16.86 -2.64 2.72
C PRO A 40 18.15 -2.41 3.49
N ASP A 41 18.03 -1.81 4.67
CA ASP A 41 19.15 -1.65 5.59
C ASP A 41 19.59 -2.99 6.22
N GLY A 42 20.60 -2.95 7.10
CA GLY A 42 21.14 -4.14 7.76
C GLY A 42 20.13 -4.90 8.64
N ASP A 43 19.02 -4.25 9.01
CA ASP A 43 17.91 -4.85 9.77
C ASP A 43 16.72 -5.22 8.84
N GLY A 44 16.89 -5.04 7.53
CA GLY A 44 15.88 -5.30 6.51
C GLY A 44 14.79 -4.23 6.40
N ASN A 45 14.93 -3.09 7.07
CA ASN A 45 13.95 -2.00 6.95
C ASN A 45 14.23 -1.16 5.70
N ALA A 46 13.19 -0.54 5.15
CA ALA A 46 13.34 0.37 4.01
C ALA A 46 12.20 1.40 3.97
N ILE A 47 12.40 2.47 3.20
CA ILE A 47 11.34 3.41 2.84
C ILE A 47 11.06 3.26 1.36
N TYR A 48 9.89 2.75 1.03
CA TYR A 48 9.43 2.62 -0.35
C TYR A 48 8.59 3.83 -0.73
N ALA A 49 8.67 4.27 -1.98
CA ALA A 49 7.58 5.05 -2.54
C ALA A 49 6.49 4.07 -3.00
N VAL A 50 5.25 4.38 -2.64
CA VAL A 50 4.08 3.59 -3.05
C VAL A 50 3.02 4.48 -3.67
N LYS A 51 2.29 3.93 -4.63
CA LYS A 51 1.10 4.54 -5.19
C LYS A 51 -0.12 3.96 -4.48
N VAL A 52 -0.79 4.74 -3.65
CA VAL A 52 -1.96 4.32 -2.86
C VAL A 52 -3.24 4.50 -3.68
N SER A 53 -4.18 3.57 -3.56
CA SER A 53 -5.44 3.58 -4.31
C SER A 53 -6.29 4.80 -3.94
N SER A 54 -6.82 5.49 -4.95
CA SER A 54 -7.67 6.67 -4.81
C SER A 54 -8.55 6.81 -6.05
N ASP A 55 -9.71 7.48 -5.92
CA ASP A 55 -10.73 7.62 -6.97
C ASP A 55 -10.21 8.27 -8.26
N ASP A 56 -9.17 9.10 -8.15
CA ASP A 56 -8.47 9.76 -9.25
C ASP A 56 -7.33 8.92 -9.86
N GLY A 57 -7.27 7.63 -9.53
CA GLY A 57 -6.28 6.69 -10.05
C GLY A 57 -5.01 6.57 -9.20
N GLY A 58 -5.00 7.15 -8.00
CA GLY A 58 -3.98 6.95 -6.98
C GLY A 58 -2.99 8.11 -6.81
N PHE A 59 -2.39 8.18 -5.63
CA PHE A 59 -1.39 9.20 -5.27
C PHE A 59 -0.13 8.55 -4.67
N ILE A 60 1.01 9.22 -4.78
CA ILE A 60 2.31 8.68 -4.38
C ILE A 60 2.73 9.25 -3.02
N VAL A 61 3.12 8.38 -2.10
CA VAL A 61 3.66 8.72 -0.76
C VAL A 61 4.80 7.79 -0.35
N PRO A 62 5.69 8.23 0.55
CA PRO A 62 6.64 7.34 1.20
C PRO A 62 5.90 6.40 2.19
N ALA A 63 6.40 5.17 2.30
CA ALA A 63 5.89 4.16 3.21
C ALA A 63 7.03 3.41 3.89
N ILE A 64 6.90 3.23 5.21
CA ILE A 64 7.88 2.51 6.02
C ILE A 64 7.63 1.01 5.88
N PHE A 65 8.69 0.26 5.57
CA PHE A 65 8.71 -1.19 5.58
C PHE A 65 9.64 -1.69 6.68
N MET A 66 9.16 -2.65 7.49
CA MET A 66 9.90 -3.20 8.62
C MET A 66 10.05 -4.71 8.49
N ALA A 67 11.12 -5.20 7.84
CA ALA A 67 11.29 -6.63 7.59
C ALA A 67 11.64 -7.44 8.84
N ALA A 68 12.17 -6.84 9.91
CA ALA A 68 12.45 -7.59 11.14
C ALA A 68 11.17 -8.23 11.76
N GLN A 69 9.99 -7.76 11.37
CA GLN A 69 8.69 -8.33 11.78
C GLN A 69 8.16 -9.38 10.77
N ALA A 70 8.86 -9.62 9.67
CA ALA A 70 8.45 -10.44 8.54
C ALA A 70 9.61 -11.24 7.92
N ASP A 71 9.54 -12.56 7.95
CA ASP A 71 10.51 -13.42 7.23
C ASP A 71 10.20 -13.44 5.71
N SER A 72 10.22 -12.27 5.06
CA SER A 72 9.53 -12.02 3.79
C SER A 72 10.38 -11.48 2.65
N GLY A 73 11.68 -11.26 2.87
CA GLY A 73 12.55 -10.61 1.88
C GLY A 73 12.17 -9.17 1.56
N ALA A 74 12.91 -8.55 0.64
CA ALA A 74 12.67 -7.20 0.16
C ALA A 74 11.43 -7.15 -0.76
N LEU A 75 10.77 -6.00 -0.81
CA LEU A 75 9.74 -5.71 -1.81
C LEU A 75 10.36 -5.26 -3.12
N GLU A 76 9.71 -5.62 -4.23
CA GLU A 76 10.09 -5.22 -5.58
C GLU A 76 9.08 -4.22 -6.15
N LYS A 77 9.52 -3.39 -7.09
CA LYS A 77 8.61 -2.53 -7.85
C LYS A 77 7.52 -3.34 -8.53
N GLY A 78 6.28 -2.90 -8.37
CA GLY A 78 5.09 -3.56 -8.89
C GLY A 78 4.43 -4.53 -7.91
N ASP A 79 5.05 -4.79 -6.75
CA ASP A 79 4.40 -5.53 -5.68
C ASP A 79 3.14 -4.81 -5.20
N LEU A 80 2.09 -5.61 -4.99
CA LEU A 80 0.85 -5.16 -4.39
C LEU A 80 0.96 -5.26 -2.87
N VAL A 81 0.62 -4.19 -2.18
CA VAL A 81 0.79 -4.10 -0.72
C VAL A 81 -0.41 -3.43 -0.06
N ILE A 82 -0.55 -3.66 1.25
CA ILE A 82 -1.48 -2.92 2.09
C ILE A 82 -0.71 -1.81 2.79
N TRP A 83 -1.02 -0.56 2.42
CA TRP A 83 -0.51 0.63 3.06
C TRP A 83 -1.48 1.10 4.14
N VAL A 84 -0.97 1.41 5.32
CA VAL A 84 -1.77 1.89 6.44
C VAL A 84 -1.28 3.29 6.84
N PRO A 85 -2.13 4.32 6.79
CA PRO A 85 -1.80 5.65 7.27
C PRO A 85 -1.59 5.63 8.79
N SER A 86 -0.55 6.31 9.25
CA SER A 86 -0.15 6.31 10.66
C SER A 86 0.00 7.70 11.26
N GLN A 87 0.51 8.67 10.49
CA GLN A 87 0.75 10.04 10.96
C GLN A 87 0.46 11.05 9.86
N TYR A 88 -0.11 12.20 10.25
CA TYR A 88 -0.40 13.29 9.33
C TYR A 88 0.50 14.50 9.60
N SER A 89 1.02 15.11 8.53
CA SER A 89 1.74 16.37 8.56
C SER A 89 1.01 17.42 7.72
N ASP A 90 0.41 18.41 8.39
CA ASP A 90 -0.20 19.57 7.75
C ASP A 90 0.80 20.35 6.89
N GLU A 91 2.06 20.41 7.32
CA GLU A 91 3.13 21.10 6.60
C GLU A 91 3.42 20.42 5.26
N MET A 92 3.53 19.08 5.26
CA MET A 92 3.76 18.32 4.03
C MET A 92 2.57 18.43 3.08
N ALA A 93 1.34 18.31 3.60
CA ALA A 93 0.12 18.50 2.82
C ALA A 93 0.08 19.86 2.10
N LYS A 94 0.38 20.93 2.84
CA LYS A 94 0.43 22.31 2.30
C LYS A 94 1.54 22.47 1.27
N THR A 95 2.73 21.95 1.57
CA THR A 95 3.91 22.05 0.70
C THR A 95 3.70 21.34 -0.64
N LEU A 96 3.03 20.18 -0.61
CA LEU A 96 2.78 19.36 -1.79
C LEU A 96 1.45 19.69 -2.50
N GLY A 97 0.64 20.59 -1.93
CA GLY A 97 -0.64 21.02 -2.49
C GLY A 97 -1.68 19.92 -2.60
N ASP A 98 -1.51 18.81 -1.88
CA ASP A 98 -2.41 17.65 -1.88
C ASP A 98 -2.55 17.15 -0.45
N PRO A 99 -3.75 17.23 0.16
CA PRO A 99 -3.95 16.82 1.54
C PRO A 99 -3.63 15.34 1.77
N ARG A 100 -3.74 14.49 0.75
CA ARG A 100 -3.45 13.05 0.87
C ARG A 100 -1.96 12.78 1.09
N LYS A 101 -1.10 13.64 0.56
CA LYS A 101 0.36 13.53 0.67
C LYS A 101 0.92 14.02 2.01
N GLY A 102 0.06 14.57 2.87
CA GLY A 102 0.41 14.83 4.27
C GLY A 102 0.49 13.54 5.10
N TRP A 103 -0.09 12.43 4.62
CA TRP A 103 -0.03 11.16 5.32
C TRP A 103 1.29 10.43 5.08
N MET A 104 1.92 10.03 6.19
CA MET A 104 2.91 8.97 6.21
C MET A 104 2.22 7.67 6.64
N GLY A 105 2.69 6.54 6.12
CA GLY A 105 2.16 5.24 6.49
C GLY A 105 3.23 4.15 6.49
N TYR A 106 2.80 2.96 6.90
CA TYR A 106 3.64 1.77 6.89
C TYR A 106 3.00 0.67 6.03
N LEU A 107 3.83 -0.27 5.59
CA LEU A 107 3.38 -1.44 4.85
C LEU A 107 3.04 -2.55 5.84
N ALA A 108 1.78 -2.98 5.85
CA ALA A 108 1.28 -3.99 6.78
C ALA A 108 1.32 -5.41 6.18
N ALA A 109 1.28 -5.53 4.86
CA ALA A 109 1.25 -6.83 4.18
C ALA A 109 1.60 -6.72 2.69
N LYS A 110 2.08 -7.82 2.11
CA LYS A 110 2.07 -8.09 0.67
C LYS A 110 0.75 -8.75 0.29
N ALA A 111 0.05 -8.14 -0.65
CA ALA A 111 -1.25 -8.59 -1.12
C ALA A 111 -1.11 -9.44 -2.40
N GLU A 112 -2.10 -10.28 -2.63
CA GLU A 112 -2.31 -10.98 -3.88
C GLU A 112 -3.29 -10.18 -4.76
N PRO A 113 -3.21 -10.32 -6.10
CA PRO A 113 -4.19 -9.77 -7.02
C PRO A 113 -5.51 -10.58 -6.98
N LYS A 114 -6.09 -10.70 -5.79
CA LYS A 114 -7.31 -11.47 -5.50
C LYS A 114 -8.14 -10.75 -4.43
N LEU A 115 -9.44 -10.57 -4.67
CA LEU A 115 -10.39 -10.04 -3.70
C LEU A 115 -11.43 -11.12 -3.37
N THR A 116 -11.47 -11.51 -2.10
CA THR A 116 -12.38 -12.52 -1.55
C THR A 116 -13.53 -11.86 -0.81
N GLN A 117 -14.65 -12.55 -0.67
CA GLN A 117 -15.82 -12.01 0.03
C GLN A 117 -15.66 -12.00 1.55
N SER A 118 -14.98 -13.01 2.10
CA SER A 118 -14.84 -13.22 3.54
C SER A 118 -13.73 -12.37 4.14
N ASP A 119 -12.60 -12.26 3.43
CA ASP A 119 -11.34 -11.80 4.03
C ASP A 119 -10.81 -10.53 3.35
N GLY A 120 -11.50 -10.02 2.34
CA GLY A 120 -11.03 -8.89 1.53
C GLY A 120 -9.89 -9.29 0.60
N TRP A 121 -8.92 -8.40 0.42
CA TRP A 121 -7.74 -8.65 -0.43
C TRP A 121 -6.95 -9.85 0.10
N GLY A 122 -6.59 -10.77 -0.80
CA GLY A 122 -5.74 -11.91 -0.48
C GLY A 122 -4.39 -11.43 0.04
N ILE A 123 -3.86 -12.09 1.06
CA ILE A 123 -2.60 -11.71 1.69
C ILE A 123 -1.59 -12.82 1.50
N GLN A 124 -0.49 -12.51 0.81
CA GLN A 124 0.63 -13.42 0.62
C GLN A 124 1.50 -13.47 1.88
N VAL A 125 1.80 -12.29 2.46
CA VAL A 125 2.63 -12.16 3.66
C VAL A 125 2.14 -11.01 4.53
N ARG A 126 2.10 -11.19 5.85
CA ARG A 126 1.85 -10.12 6.82
C ARG A 126 3.16 -9.65 7.44
N TYR A 127 3.26 -8.35 7.64
CA TYR A 127 4.43 -7.72 8.23
C TYR A 127 4.22 -7.27 9.67
N ILE A 128 2.96 -7.17 10.10
CA ILE A 128 2.54 -6.67 11.42
C ILE A 128 1.31 -7.47 11.87
#